data_AF-A0A091J212-F1
#
_entry.id   AF-A0A091J212-F1
#
_cell.length_a   1.000
_cell.length_b   1.000
_cell.length_c   1.000
_cell.angle_alpha   90.00
_cell.angle_beta   90.00
_cell.angle_gamma   90.00
#
_symmetry.space_group_name_H-M   'P 1'
#
loop_
_entity.id
_entity.type
_entity.pdbx_description
1 polymer ?
#
loop_
_entity_poly.entity_id
_entity_poly.type
_entity_poly.pdbx_seq_one_letter_code
_entity_poly.pdbx_strand_id
1 'polypeptide(L)'
;PVGSEDECPICTEPYDDQQHKPALLNCNHGLCRACLRAIMDTAAGAEFGRVRCPICRQKTPMLEWEICKLQEELLLLHAQPSSPGALASSRPPAL
;
A
#
# COMPACT_ATOMS: atom_id res chain seq x y z
N PRO A 1 0.69 27.46 9.67
CA PRO A 1 0.18 26.23 10.34
C PRO A 1 -0.12 25.17 9.28
N VAL A 2 0.90 24.37 8.94
CA VAL A 2 0.74 23.20 8.08
C VAL A 2 0.11 22.11 8.95
N GLY A 3 -1.20 21.90 8.80
CA GLY A 3 -1.84 20.72 9.37
C GLY A 3 -1.35 19.53 8.56
N SER A 4 -0.61 18.64 9.19
CA SER A 4 0.16 17.60 8.52
C SER A 4 -0.80 16.68 7.76
N GLU A 5 -0.69 16.67 6.43
CA GLU A 5 -1.31 15.68 5.56
C GLU A 5 -0.77 14.25 5.84
N ASP A 6 0.22 14.17 6.73
CA ASP A 6 0.90 12.98 7.22
C ASP A 6 0.28 12.39 8.51
N GLU A 7 -0.91 12.82 8.93
CA GLU A 7 -1.55 12.29 10.16
C GLU A 7 -2.80 11.47 9.84
N CYS A 8 -3.02 10.42 10.64
CA CYS A 8 -4.20 9.58 10.51
C CYS A 8 -5.46 10.31 11.02
N PRO A 9 -6.55 10.42 10.24
CA PRO A 9 -7.76 11.11 10.68
C PRO A 9 -8.56 10.36 11.77
N ILE A 10 -8.14 9.15 12.15
CA ILE A 10 -8.80 8.33 13.18
C ILE A 10 -8.07 8.42 14.52
N CYS A 11 -6.76 8.15 14.53
CA CYS A 11 -5.96 8.18 15.76
C CYS A 11 -5.19 9.49 15.96
N THR A 12 -5.20 10.40 14.97
CA THR A 12 -4.43 11.65 14.96
C THR A 12 -2.93 11.46 15.22
N GLU A 13 -2.42 10.25 14.98
CA GLU A 13 -1.00 9.94 15.05
C GLU A 13 -0.35 10.20 13.68
N PRO A 14 0.93 10.62 13.65
CA PRO A 14 1.68 10.75 12.42
C PRO A 14 1.86 9.39 11.74
N TYR A 15 1.96 9.41 10.43
CA TYR A 15 2.22 8.23 9.62
C TYR A 15 3.69 7.84 9.73
N ASP A 16 3.93 6.53 9.85
CA ASP A 16 5.25 5.92 9.99
C ASP A 16 5.39 4.74 9.01
N ASP A 17 6.63 4.33 8.72
CA ASP A 17 6.89 3.15 7.88
C ASP A 17 6.51 1.80 8.51
N GLN A 18 6.15 1.77 9.80
CA GLN A 18 5.79 0.54 10.52
C GLN A 18 4.27 0.35 10.64
N GLN A 19 3.68 0.75 11.77
CA GLN A 19 2.28 0.47 12.11
C GLN A 19 1.33 1.58 11.65
N HIS A 20 1.83 2.81 11.56
CA HIS A 20 1.07 3.95 11.06
C HIS A 20 1.24 4.18 9.56
N LYS A 21 1.59 3.19 8.76
CA LYS A 21 1.69 3.40 7.31
C LYS A 21 0.30 3.73 6.73
N PRO A 22 0.15 4.76 5.88
CA PRO A 22 -1.12 5.10 5.29
C PRO A 22 -1.56 4.01 4.29
N ALA A 23 -2.85 3.67 4.37
CA ALA A 23 -3.54 2.75 3.49
C ALA A 23 -4.69 3.51 2.82
N LEU A 24 -4.62 3.66 1.49
CA LEU A 24 -5.65 4.30 0.70
C LEU A 24 -6.81 3.33 0.42
N LEU A 25 -8.03 3.77 0.70
CA LEU A 25 -9.25 3.07 0.35
C LEU A 25 -9.62 3.33 -1.12
N ASN A 26 -10.63 2.62 -1.66
CA ASN A 26 -11.12 2.81 -3.04
C ASN A 26 -11.63 4.23 -3.34
N CYS A 27 -11.86 5.02 -2.29
CA CYS A 27 -12.28 6.40 -2.37
C CYS A 27 -11.12 7.40 -2.28
N ASN A 28 -9.87 6.93 -2.39
CA ASN A 28 -8.64 7.73 -2.23
C ASN A 28 -8.43 8.38 -0.86
N HIS A 29 -9.22 8.03 0.16
CA HIS A 29 -8.97 8.45 1.52
C HIS A 29 -7.98 7.50 2.21
N GLY A 30 -6.99 8.07 2.90
CA GLY A 30 -5.98 7.34 3.66
C GLY A 30 -6.36 7.16 5.13
N LEU A 31 -6.08 5.97 5.67
CA LEU A 31 -6.14 5.65 7.10
C LEU A 31 -4.85 4.90 7.46
N CYS A 32 -4.38 5.01 8.70
CA CYS A 32 -3.23 4.21 9.10
C CYS A 32 -3.60 2.71 9.19
N ARG A 33 -2.63 1.82 8.94
CA ARG A 33 -2.83 0.35 9.00
C ARG A 33 -3.35 -0.13 10.36
N ALA A 34 -2.90 0.47 11.46
CA ALA A 34 -3.38 0.14 12.80
C ALA A 34 -4.89 0.40 12.97
N CYS A 35 -5.36 1.60 12.61
CA CYS A 35 -6.79 1.94 12.65
C CYS A 35 -7.60 1.10 11.67
N LEU A 36 -7.06 0.84 10.48
CA LEU A 36 -7.70 -0.02 9.49
C LEU A 36 -7.93 -1.42 10.05
N ARG A 37 -6.92 -2.00 10.71
CA ARG A 37 -7.01 -3.32 11.35
C ARG A 37 -8.03 -3.32 12.49
N ALA A 38 -8.06 -2.29 13.33
CA ALA A 38 -9.04 -2.19 14.41
C ALA A 38 -10.48 -2.14 13.88
N ILE A 39 -10.73 -1.40 12.78
CA ILE A 39 -12.05 -1.34 12.13
C ILE A 39 -12.44 -2.72 11.58
N MET A 40 -11.49 -3.46 11.00
CA MET A 40 -11.74 -4.82 10.52
C MET A 40 -12.03 -5.80 11.66
N ASP A 41 -11.28 -5.71 12.76
CA ASP A 41 -11.46 -6.58 13.92
C ASP A 41 -12.83 -6.36 14.59
N THR A 42 -13.31 -5.12 14.56
CA THR A 42 -14.65 -4.74 15.04
C THR A 42 -15.76 -5.15 14.06
N ALA A 43 -15.45 -5.45 12.79
CA ALA A 43 -16.43 -5.80 11.78
C ALA A 43 -16.92 -7.25 11.97
N ALA A 44 -18.17 -7.41 12.42
CA ALA A 44 -18.80 -8.72 12.59
C ALA A 44 -19.72 -9.09 11.41
N GLY A 45 -19.80 -10.40 11.12
CA GLY A 45 -20.77 -10.97 10.19
C GLY A 45 -20.60 -10.52 8.73
N ALA A 46 -21.66 -9.97 8.13
CA ALA A 46 -21.71 -9.65 6.69
C ALA A 46 -20.77 -8.51 6.26
N GLU A 47 -20.19 -7.76 7.20
CA GLU A 47 -19.22 -6.70 6.93
C GLU A 47 -17.77 -7.19 7.09
N PHE A 48 -17.57 -8.48 7.39
CA PHE A 48 -16.24 -9.10 7.43
C PHE A 48 -15.54 -8.97 6.08
N GLY A 49 -14.31 -8.50 6.08
CA GLY A 49 -13.53 -8.25 4.87
C GLY A 49 -13.95 -6.99 4.07
N ARG A 50 -14.75 -6.09 4.65
CA ARG A 50 -15.08 -4.79 4.05
C ARG A 50 -14.89 -3.67 5.08
N VAL A 51 -14.21 -2.61 4.70
CA VAL A 51 -14.08 -1.40 5.52
C VAL A 51 -14.92 -0.28 4.93
N ARG A 52 -15.64 0.44 5.78
CA ARG A 52 -16.32 1.68 5.40
C ARG A 52 -15.38 2.86 5.66
N CYS A 53 -15.18 3.69 4.65
CA CYS A 53 -14.43 4.93 4.81
C CYS A 53 -15.13 5.83 5.84
N PRO A 54 -14.45 6.31 6.90
CA PRO A 54 -15.04 7.21 7.89
C PRO A 54 -15.35 8.59 7.30
N ILE A 55 -14.73 8.96 6.17
CA ILE A 55 -14.87 10.28 5.55
C ILE A 55 -16.05 10.30 4.57
N CYS A 56 -16.10 9.35 3.63
CA CYS A 56 -17.12 9.35 2.56
C CYS A 56 -18.05 8.13 2.59
N ARG A 57 -17.93 7.23 3.57
CA ARG A 57 -18.76 6.03 3.76
C ARG A 57 -18.68 5.00 2.63
N GLN A 58 -17.78 5.17 1.66
CA GLN A 58 -17.52 4.17 0.63
C GLN A 58 -17.01 2.86 1.22
N LYS A 59 -17.53 1.74 0.72
CA LYS A 59 -17.11 0.39 1.13
C LYS A 59 -15.92 -0.03 0.28
N THR A 60 -14.84 -0.45 0.92
CA THR A 60 -13.66 -1.02 0.27
C THR A 60 -13.51 -2.49 0.68
N PRO A 61 -13.53 -3.45 -0.27
CA PRO A 61 -13.23 -4.84 0.02
C PRO A 61 -11.74 -5.01 0.37
N MET A 62 -11.46 -5.53 1.56
CA MET A 62 -10.10 -5.57 2.14
C MET A 62 -9.27 -6.76 1.65
N LEU A 63 -9.89 -7.94 1.43
CA LEU A 63 -9.17 -9.11 0.92
C LEU A 63 -8.54 -8.84 -0.45
N GLU A 64 -9.30 -8.22 -1.34
CA GLU A 64 -8.85 -7.85 -2.68
C GLU A 64 -7.76 -6.78 -2.63
N TRP A 65 -7.87 -5.83 -1.69
CA TRP A 65 -6.86 -4.80 -1.48
C TRP A 65 -5.54 -5.34 -0.92
N GLU A 66 -5.57 -6.22 0.08
CA GLU A 66 -4.36 -6.87 0.63
C GLU A 66 -3.65 -7.70 -0.45
N ILE A 67 -4.41 -8.39 -1.32
CA ILE A 67 -3.86 -9.14 -2.45
C ILE A 67 -3.24 -8.18 -3.49
N CYS A 68 -3.95 -7.14 -3.92
CA CYS A 68 -3.43 -6.16 -4.88
C CYS A 68 -2.19 -5.46 -4.37
N LYS A 69 -2.18 -5.06 -3.09
CA LYS A 69 -1.03 -4.41 -2.48
C LYS A 69 0.17 -5.34 -2.38
N LEU A 70 -0.05 -6.60 -1.98
CA LEU A 70 1.01 -7.60 -1.97
C LEU A 70 1.55 -7.83 -3.38
N GLN A 71 0.67 -7.93 -4.39
CA GLN A 71 1.08 -8.05 -5.79
C GLN A 71 1.91 -6.86 -6.25
N GLU A 72 1.55 -5.63 -5.87
CA GLU A 72 2.31 -4.41 -6.18
C GLU A 72 3.66 -4.35 -5.46
N GLU A 73 3.71 -4.71 -4.17
CA GLU A 73 4.96 -4.81 -3.40
C GLU A 73 5.89 -5.86 -3.99
N LEU A 74 5.35 -7.03 -4.37
CA LEU A 74 6.10 -8.02 -5.13
C LEU A 74 6.56 -7.43 -6.47
N LEU A 75 5.68 -6.75 -7.23
CA LEU A 75 6.02 -6.09 -8.50
C LEU A 75 7.21 -5.17 -8.40
N LEU A 76 7.26 -4.36 -7.35
CA LEU A 76 8.37 -3.47 -7.06
C LEU A 76 9.66 -4.24 -6.70
N LEU A 77 9.55 -5.35 -5.97
CA LEU A 77 10.69 -6.20 -5.62
C LEU A 77 11.28 -6.94 -6.83
N HIS A 78 10.44 -7.38 -7.78
CA HIS A 78 10.89 -8.09 -8.98
C HIS A 78 11.02 -7.21 -10.22
N ALA A 79 10.69 -5.92 -10.13
CA ALA A 79 11.14 -4.90 -11.07
C ALA A 79 12.65 -4.70 -10.89
N GLN A 80 13.44 -5.68 -11.34
CA GLN A 80 14.86 -5.48 -11.60
C GLN A 80 14.98 -4.28 -12.54
N PRO A 81 15.85 -3.28 -12.27
CA PRO A 81 16.28 -2.40 -13.33
C PRO A 81 16.98 -3.31 -14.34
N SER A 82 16.37 -3.48 -15.51
CA SER A 82 17.03 -4.11 -16.64
C SER A 82 18.29 -3.31 -16.94
N SER A 83 19.43 -3.67 -16.34
CA SER A 83 20.73 -3.07 -16.66
C SER A 83 21.02 -3.35 -18.13
N PRO A 84 21.01 -2.35 -19.03
CA PRO A 84 21.47 -2.54 -20.39
C PRO A 84 22.99 -2.35 -20.37
N GLY A 85 23.73 -3.38 -19.97
CA GLY A 85 25.17 -3.23 -19.76
C GLY A 85 25.94 -4.51 -19.52
N ALA A 86 25.80 -5.52 -20.38
CA ALA A 86 26.69 -6.70 -20.34
C ALA A 86 26.82 -7.45 -21.68
N LEU A 87 26.83 -6.77 -22.83
CA LEU A 87 27.19 -7.38 -24.11
C LEU A 87 28.15 -6.47 -24.89
N ALA A 88 29.36 -6.29 -24.35
CA ALA A 88 30.50 -5.73 -25.08
C ALA A 88 31.81 -6.37 -24.61
N SER A 89 31.92 -7.68 -24.82
CA SER A 89 33.18 -8.46 -24.84
C SER A 89 32.81 -9.74 -25.60
N SER A 90 33.39 -10.11 -26.74
CA SER A 90 34.82 -10.12 -27.04
C SER A 90 35.04 -10.09 -28.55
N ARG A 91 36.05 -9.33 -28.98
CA ARG A 91 36.57 -9.31 -30.36
C ARG A 91 37.33 -10.62 -30.65
N PRO A 92 37.09 -11.35 -31.75
CA PRO A 92 38.04 -12.35 -32.21
C PRO A 92 39.18 -11.71 -33.03
N PRO A 93 40.39 -12.30 -33.05
CA PRO A 93 41.50 -11.80 -33.86
C PRO A 93 41.28 -12.13 -35.34
N ALA A 94 41.69 -11.22 -36.23
CA ALA A 94 41.75 -11.47 -37.66
C ALA A 94 42.97 -12.36 -37.97
N LEU A 95 42.76 -13.42 -38.75
CA LEU A 95 43.77 -14.27 -39.39
C LEU A 95 44.09 -13.70 -40.78
#